data_AF-A0A8T6VBD6-F1
#
_entry.id   AF-A0A8T6VBD6-F1
#
_cell.length_a   1.000
_cell.length_b   1.000
_cell.length_c   1.000
_cell.angle_alpha   90.00
_cell.angle_beta   90.00
_cell.angle_gamma   90.00
#
_symmetry.space_group_name_H-M   'P 1'
#
loop_
_entity.id
_entity.type
_entity.pdbx_description
1 polymer ?
#
loop_
_entity_poly.entity_id
_entity_poly.type
_entity_poly.pdbx_seq_one_letter_code
_entity_poly.pdbx_strand_id
1 'polypeptide(L)' 'FHADFVQEAEVKALKKVQKAFGEVWFKKPGKMRWNYYSPTKDTIVSDGTNLWYFIEADNQVLKSNLKDLNNGDTSSTT' A
#
# COMPACT_ATOMS: atom_id res chain seq x y z
N PHE A 1 -8.61 4.80 14.29
CA PHE A 1 -8.40 3.37 14.57
C PHE A 1 -6.95 3.02 14.22
N HIS A 2 -6.33 2.12 14.97
CA HIS A 2 -4.95 1.65 14.81
C HIS A 2 -4.90 0.16 15.13
N ALA A 3 -4.16 -0.63 14.35
CA ALA A 3 -3.92 -2.04 14.61
C ALA A 3 -2.66 -2.53 13.89
N ASP A 4 -2.08 -3.62 14.41
CA ASP A 4 -1.12 -4.43 13.67
C ASP A 4 -1.83 -5.30 12.62
N PHE A 5 -1.14 -5.65 11.54
CA PHE A 5 -1.65 -6.55 10.52
C PHE A 5 -0.64 -7.62 10.08
N VAL A 6 -1.20 -8.72 9.57
CA VAL A 6 -0.47 -9.72 8.78
C VAL A 6 -1.19 -9.85 7.45
N GLN A 7 -0.47 -9.69 6.35
CA GLN A 7 -0.96 -9.91 5.00
C GLN A 7 -0.40 -11.22 4.46
N GLU A 8 -1.26 -12.03 3.85
CA GLU A 8 -0.86 -13.23 3.13
C GLU A 8 -1.30 -13.11 1.66
N ALA A 9 -0.35 -13.22 0.73
CA ALA A 9 -0.59 -13.12 -0.70
C ALA A 9 -0.11 -14.38 -1.41
N GLU A 10 -1.00 -15.04 -2.15
CA GLU A 10 -0.65 -16.25 -2.91
C GLU A 10 -0.09 -15.89 -4.30
N VAL A 11 1.16 -16.30 -4.55
CA VAL A 11 1.80 -16.22 -5.85
C VAL A 11 1.56 -17.53 -6.59
N LYS A 12 0.44 -17.62 -7.31
CA LYS A 12 -0.03 -18.84 -7.99
C LYS A 12 1.04 -19.49 -8.88
N ALA A 13 1.78 -18.67 -9.64
CA ALA A 13 2.83 -19.15 -10.54
C ALA A 13 3.94 -19.93 -9.81
N LEU A 14 4.19 -19.60 -8.54
CA LEU A 14 5.22 -20.21 -7.71
C LEU A 14 4.64 -21.17 -6.66
N LYS A 15 3.31 -21.32 -6.60
CA LYS A 15 2.59 -22.05 -5.53
C LYS A 15 3.08 -21.68 -4.12
N LYS A 16 3.37 -20.40 -3.91
CA LYS A 16 3.98 -19.88 -2.67
C LYS A 16 3.10 -18.80 -2.07
N VAL A 17 2.97 -18.78 -0.75
CA VAL A 17 2.37 -17.68 0.01
C VAL A 17 3.48 -16.75 0.49
N GLN A 18 3.35 -15.46 0.18
CA GLN A 18 4.18 -14.40 0.75
C GLN A 18 3.45 -13.80 1.95
N LYS A 19 4.20 -13.57 3.04
CA LYS A 19 3.69 -12.91 4.24
C LYS A 19 4.32 -11.54 4.38
N ALA A 20 3.51 -10.55 4.73
CA ALA A 20 3.97 -9.21 5.09
C ALA A 20 3.34 -8.77 6.42
N PHE A 21 4.06 -7.92 7.14
CA PHE A 21 3.72 -7.50 8.50
C PHE A 21 3.82 -5.99 8.62
N GLY A 22 3.00 -5.41 9.48
CA GLY A 22 3.04 -3.98 9.72
C GLY A 22 1.93 -3.48 10.61
N GLU A 23 1.69 -2.18 10.52
CA GLU A 23 0.68 -1.45 11.27
C GLU A 23 -0.16 -0.60 10.32
N VAL A 24 -1.41 -0.35 10.73
CA VAL A 24 -2.35 0.43 9.95
C VAL A 24 -3.12 1.41 10.81
N TRP A 25 -3.35 2.61 10.27
CA TRP A 25 -4.23 3.61 10.83
C TRP A 25 -5.31 3.99 9.84
N PHE A 26 -6.50 4.23 10.39
CA PHE A 26 -7.62 4.76 9.64
C PHE A 26 -8.27 5.92 10.37
N LYS A 27 -8.55 6.99 9.61
CA LYS A 27 -9.36 8.13 10.05
C LYS A 27 -10.35 8.50 8.96
N LYS A 28 -11.64 8.45 9.30
CA LYS A 28 -12.70 8.82 8.36
C LYS A 28 -12.75 10.34 8.15
N PRO A 29 -13.17 10.82 6.97
CA PRO A 29 -13.29 10.06 5.72
C PRO A 29 -11.94 9.92 4.99
N GLY A 30 -11.70 8.77 4.37
CA GLY A 30 -10.66 8.59 3.34
C GLY A 30 -9.19 8.60 3.79
N LYS A 31 -8.86 8.91 5.06
CA LYS A 31 -7.47 8.91 5.52
C LYS A 31 -7.06 7.53 5.99
N MET A 32 -5.93 7.08 5.48
CA MET A 32 -5.29 5.85 5.93
C MET A 32 -3.78 5.99 5.91
N ARG A 33 -3.13 5.16 6.71
CA ARG A 33 -1.69 4.95 6.66
C ARG A 33 -1.40 3.49 6.91
N TRP A 34 -0.57 2.89 6.07
CA TRP A 34 -0.03 1.56 6.24
C TRP A 34 1.48 1.69 6.31
N ASN A 35 2.09 1.14 7.36
CA ASN A 35 3.53 0.96 7.42
C ASN A 35 3.81 -0.53 7.37
N TYR A 36 4.54 -0.96 6.35
CA TYR A 36 5.07 -2.31 6.22
C TYR A 36 6.46 -2.37 6.85
N TYR A 37 6.73 -3.46 7.58
CA TYR A 37 8.00 -3.66 8.28
C TYR A 37 8.81 -4.82 7.72
N SER A 38 8.13 -5.84 7.19
CA SER A 38 8.76 -7.06 6.67
C SER A 38 7.89 -7.64 5.56
N PRO A 39 8.48 -8.17 4.46
CA PRO A 39 9.92 -8.31 4.21
C PRO A 39 10.62 -7.01 3.79
N THR A 40 9.87 -6.06 3.26
CA THR A 40 10.34 -4.74 2.83
C THR A 40 9.72 -3.66 3.71
N LYS A 41 10.46 -2.55 3.89
CA LYS A 41 9.95 -1.37 4.58
C LYS A 41 9.35 -0.42 3.56
N ASP A 42 8.05 -0.23 3.67
CA ASP A 42 7.25 0.48 2.70
C ASP A 42 6.17 1.26 3.45
N THR A 43 5.79 2.44 2.95
CA THR A 43 4.76 3.28 3.58
C THR A 43 3.74 3.73 2.56
N ILE A 44 2.45 3.45 2.82
CA ILE A 44 1.33 3.90 1.99
C ILE A 44 0.50 4.89 2.81
N VAL A 45 0.27 6.08 2.29
CA VAL A 45 -0.53 7.12 2.96
C VAL A 45 -1.62 7.62 2.02
N SER A 46 -2.82 7.80 2.55
CA SER A 46 -3.84 8.61 1.89
C SER A 46 -4.32 9.74 2.80
N ASP A 47 -4.49 10.92 2.21
CA ASP A 47 -5.11 12.09 2.85
C ASP A 47 -6.62 12.22 2.56
N GLY A 48 -7.20 11.27 1.82
CA GLY A 48 -8.58 11.28 1.34
C GLY A 48 -8.76 11.86 -0.07
N THR A 49 -7.71 12.40 -0.69
CA THR A 49 -7.72 12.89 -2.07
C THR A 49 -6.65 12.20 -2.92
N ASN A 50 -5.45 12.03 -2.38
CA ASN A 50 -4.32 11.40 -3.03
C ASN A 50 -3.88 10.15 -2.26
N LEU A 51 -3.16 9.29 -2.96
CA LEU A 51 -2.42 8.17 -2.41
C LEU A 51 -0.93 8.40 -2.68
N TRP A 52 -0.11 8.18 -1.67
CA TRP A 52 1.33 8.12 -1.79
C TRP A 52 1.82 6.75 -1.37
N TYR A 53 2.74 6.19 -2.15
CA TYR A 53 3.49 4.99 -1.82
C TYR A 53 4.98 5.33 -1.80
N PHE A 54 5.57 5.32 -0.61
CA PHE A 54 7.00 5.46 -0.40
C PHE A 54 7.65 4.09 -0.29
N ILE A 55 8.62 3.83 -1.16
CA ILE A 55 9.43 2.62 -1.22
C ILE A 55 10.79 2.96 -0.62
N GLU A 56 11.06 2.50 0.61
CA GLU A 56 12.25 2.95 1.38
C GLU A 56 13.55 2.49 0.72
N ALA A 57 13.56 1.25 0.18
CA ALA A 57 14.71 0.67 -0.50
C ALA A 57 15.17 1.48 -1.71
N ASP A 58 14.21 2.08 -2.43
CA ASP A 58 14.46 2.82 -3.67
C ASP A 58 14.51 4.34 -3.45
N ASN A 59 14.24 4.79 -2.22
CA ASN A 59 14.04 6.20 -1.87
C ASN A 59 13.09 6.92 -2.85
N GLN A 60 12.02 6.23 -3.24
CA GLN A 60 11.09 6.68 -4.28
C GLN A 60 9.68 6.89 -3.71
N VAL A 61 8.99 7.93 -4.18
CA VAL A 61 7.57 8.17 -3.89
C VAL A 61 6.76 8.10 -5.18
N LEU A 62 5.78 7.20 -5.21
CA LEU A 62 4.72 7.17 -6.21
C LEU A 62 3.49 7.93 -5.69
N LYS A 63 2.88 8.76 -6.52
CA LYS A 63 1.70 9.56 -6.16
C LYS A 63 0.59 9.36 -7.18
N SER A 64 -0.64 9.15 -6.69
CA SER A 64 -1.84 9.02 -7.53
C SER A 64 -3.03 9.76 -6.94
N ASN A 65 -3.94 10.25 -7.78
CA ASN A 65 -5.23 10.79 -7.33
C ASN A 65 -6.19 9.62 -7.07
N LEU A 66 -6.90 9.62 -5.95
CA LEU A 66 -7.85 8.54 -5.63
C LEU A 66 -9.04 8.48 -6.58
N LYS A 67 -9.42 9.60 -7.21
CA LYS A 67 -10.50 9.61 -8.20
C LYS A 67 -10.14 8.81 -9.45
N ASP A 68 -8.86 8.80 -9.81
CA ASP A 68 -8.38 8.12 -11.01
C ASP A 68 -8.27 6.60 -10.77
N LEU A 69 -7.93 6.19 -9.54
CA LEU A 69 -7.83 4.77 -9.15
C LEU A 69 -9.18 4.04 -9.16
N ASN A 70 -10.29 4.74 -8.95
CA ASN A 70 -11.62 4.12 -8.93
C ASN A 70 -12.13 3.72 -10.32
N ASN A 71 -11.50 4.21 -11.40
CA ASN A 71 -11.96 4.01 -12.77
C ASN A 71 -11.31 2.81 -13.47
N GLY A 72 -10.60 1.95 -12.74
CA GLY A 72 -10.12 0.66 -13.27
C GLY A 72 -8.97 0.74 -14.27
N ASP A 73 -8.32 1.90 -14.43
CA ASP A 73 -7.19 2.03 -15.34
C ASP A 73 -5.87 1.71 -14.61
N THR A 74 -5.55 0.43 -14.50
CA THR A 74 -4.19 -0.04 -14.18
C THR A 74 -3.32 0.06 -15.43
N SER A 75 -3.15 1.26 -15.99
CA SER A 75 -2.15 1.51 -17.01
C SER A 75 -0.80 1.70 -16.33
N SER A 76 -0.07 0.59 -16.28
CA SER A 76 1.38 0.54 -16.04
C SER A 76 2.04 1.65 -16.86
N THR A 77 2.62 2.65 -16.20
CA THR A 77 3.40 3.67 -16.89
C THR A 77 4.73 3.03 -17.31
N THR A 78 4.86 2.74 -18.61
CA THR A 78 6.13 2.55 -19.31
C THR A 78 6.37 3.77 -20.18
#